data_AF-A0AAD1G186-F1
#
_entry.id   AF-A0AAD1G186-F1
#
_cell.length_a   1.000
_cell.length_b   1.000
_cell.length_c   1.000
_cell.angle_alpha   90.00
_cell.angle_beta   90.00
_cell.angle_gamma   90.00
#
_symmetry.space_group_name_H-M   'P 1'
#
loop_
_entity.id
_entity.type
_entity.pdbx_description
1 polymer ?
#
loop_
_entity_poly.entity_id
_entity_poly.type
_entity_poly.pdbx_seq_one_letter_code
_entity_poly.pdbx_strand_id
1 'polypeptide(L)'
;MRTLSVLAGLLAAAAAFPANAAALKVRGTTSVTLGDASEIPAYDASGDRVFVVGLNDDNAFVKIVDAKTSTEIGTLDTHSYFAGGSANSVAVGGGKVAVAIQAANKTDPGRVLVYDLANLAAAPQSYTVGALPDQVSFSADGTRLLVANEGEPSSYGKPDSVDPEGSISYIDLTAGMVKTAGFGAFNASKSELQAKGVRIFGPGASVAQDLEPEYTAFSPDGKSAFVTLQENNAIAVVDLDGPDGPVVTDIIPLGFKSYAPGANRLDPSDKDGIKGNLQSRAGVYGMYMPDAIKSFTSNGKTYFVTANEGDAREWDGLVEEVRAGTLGDYGIFNRLNVTNTLGAEGPADGELFTFGGRSFSILDENGNRVFDSGDVIEQIMAARFPDAFDDGRSDNKGPEPEGVEIGIVDGRMVLFLGLERSNGSSLGSVLAFDITDFGLGVAPKYLGAIVSDLLGRPEGLSFFTRDGKSFLAVADEETGNLAIYALNVVSEPAVMGLFGLGLAGVVAMRRRRRTKAIS
;
A
#
# COMPACT_ATOMS: atom_id res chain seq x y z
N MET A 1 15.23 18.85 -58.50
CA MET A 1 14.48 17.59 -58.59
C MET A 1 14.95 16.70 -57.45
N ARG A 2 14.01 16.32 -56.57
CA ARG A 2 13.89 15.03 -55.85
C ARG A 2 15.08 14.60 -54.96
N THR A 3 14.95 14.19 -53.69
CA THR A 3 13.78 13.90 -52.83
C THR A 3 14.33 13.68 -51.42
N LEU A 4 13.75 14.35 -50.42
CA LEU A 4 13.67 13.88 -49.02
C LEU A 4 12.88 12.56 -48.98
N SER A 5 13.31 11.59 -48.17
CA SER A 5 12.59 10.42 -47.58
C SER A 5 13.69 9.50 -47.02
N VAL A 6 13.73 9.00 -45.78
CA VAL A 6 12.69 8.44 -44.91
C VAL A 6 13.17 8.62 -43.45
N LEU A 7 12.43 9.39 -42.65
CA LEU A 7 12.44 9.28 -41.20
C LEU A 7 11.05 8.75 -40.84
N ALA A 8 10.94 7.45 -40.60
CA ALA A 8 9.69 6.78 -40.27
C ALA A 8 9.91 5.92 -39.02
N GLY A 9 9.10 6.18 -38.00
CA GLY A 9 8.76 5.16 -37.00
C GLY A 9 9.32 5.32 -35.60
N LEU A 10 9.08 6.44 -34.93
CA LEU A 10 8.86 6.45 -33.48
C LEU A 10 7.70 7.40 -33.17
N LEU A 11 6.48 6.94 -33.44
CA LEU A 11 5.34 7.34 -32.62
C LEU A 11 5.23 6.26 -31.55
N ALA A 12 5.85 6.48 -30.39
CA ALA A 12 5.38 5.86 -29.18
C ALA A 12 3.91 6.30 -29.02
N ALA A 13 2.99 5.34 -29.02
CA ALA A 13 1.65 5.59 -28.55
C ALA A 13 1.76 5.92 -27.07
N ALA A 14 1.92 7.21 -26.75
CA ALA A 14 1.56 7.71 -25.43
C ALA A 14 0.12 7.23 -25.22
N ALA A 15 -0.10 6.37 -24.22
CA ALA A 15 -1.43 6.02 -23.78
C ALA A 15 -2.13 7.35 -23.46
N ALA A 16 -2.98 7.80 -24.38
CA ALA A 16 -3.76 8.99 -24.20
C ALA A 16 -4.85 8.62 -23.19
N PHE A 17 -4.50 8.68 -21.91
CA PHE A 17 -5.51 8.77 -20.86
C PHE A 17 -6.43 9.93 -21.24
N PRO A 18 -7.77 9.74 -21.25
CA PRO A 18 -8.68 10.84 -21.51
C PRO A 18 -8.32 11.98 -20.55
N ALA A 19 -8.27 13.21 -21.06
CA ALA A 19 -8.01 14.39 -20.23
C ALA A 19 -8.97 14.34 -19.03
N ASN A 20 -8.42 14.19 -17.82
CA ASN A 20 -9.27 14.07 -16.65
C ASN A 20 -10.04 15.36 -16.47
N ALA A 21 -11.33 15.24 -16.16
CA ALA A 21 -12.15 16.40 -15.81
C ALA A 21 -11.72 17.03 -14.48
N ALA A 22 -10.83 16.38 -13.72
CA ALA A 22 -10.37 16.79 -12.40
C ALA A 22 -8.88 16.41 -12.17
N ALA A 23 -8.18 17.20 -11.37
CA ALA A 23 -6.79 16.93 -10.99
C ALA A 23 -6.53 17.27 -9.52
N LEU A 24 -5.72 16.44 -8.85
CA LEU A 24 -5.20 16.70 -7.51
C LEU A 24 -4.25 17.91 -7.57
N LYS A 25 -4.35 18.80 -6.58
CA LYS A 25 -3.45 19.94 -6.38
C LYS A 25 -3.01 20.00 -4.93
N VAL A 26 -1.69 20.01 -4.72
CA VAL A 26 -1.08 20.39 -3.45
C VAL A 26 -1.12 21.91 -3.33
N ARG A 27 -1.69 22.42 -2.23
CA ARG A 27 -1.78 23.86 -1.95
C ARG A 27 -0.70 24.38 -1.03
N GLY A 28 -0.12 23.48 -0.24
CA GLY A 28 0.95 23.77 0.70
C GLY A 28 1.41 22.47 1.32
N THR A 29 2.64 22.52 1.83
CA THR A 29 3.29 21.41 2.50
C THR A 29 4.00 21.95 3.72
N THR A 30 3.93 21.21 4.81
CA THR A 30 4.77 21.38 6.00
C THR A 30 5.37 20.02 6.35
N SER A 31 6.51 20.00 7.03
CA SER A 31 7.14 18.75 7.43
C SER A 31 7.95 18.91 8.72
N VAL A 32 8.22 17.77 9.36
CA VAL A 32 9.11 17.65 10.51
C VAL A 32 9.88 16.34 10.43
N THR A 33 11.18 16.37 10.68
CA THR A 33 12.01 15.17 10.83
C THR A 33 11.92 14.67 12.26
N LEU A 34 11.56 13.41 12.44
CA LEU A 34 11.23 12.80 13.73
C LEU A 34 12.28 11.78 14.18
N GLY A 35 13.08 11.22 13.29
CA GLY A 35 14.10 10.24 13.65
C GLY A 35 14.85 9.81 12.41
N ASP A 36 15.36 8.59 12.43
CA ASP A 36 15.99 7.96 11.27
C ASP A 36 14.92 7.41 10.31
N ALA A 37 13.81 6.91 10.87
CA ALA A 37 12.65 6.44 10.12
C ALA A 37 11.34 6.94 10.74
N SER A 38 10.33 7.19 9.90
CA SER A 38 8.94 7.41 10.30
C SER A 38 8.06 6.47 9.49
N GLU A 39 7.24 5.69 10.17
CA GLU A 39 6.57 4.54 9.55
C GLU A 39 5.06 4.80 9.48
N ILE A 40 4.37 4.84 10.63
CA ILE A 40 2.90 4.88 10.65
C ILE A 40 2.37 6.17 11.29
N PRO A 41 1.68 7.06 10.54
CA PRO A 41 1.00 8.22 11.08
C PRO A 41 -0.48 7.95 11.37
N ALA A 42 -1.00 8.53 12.45
CA ALA A 42 -2.43 8.53 12.79
C ALA A 42 -2.90 9.88 13.33
N TYR A 43 -3.88 10.49 12.68
CA TYR A 43 -4.41 11.81 13.08
C TYR A 43 -5.49 11.74 14.16
N ASP A 44 -5.37 12.61 15.17
CA ASP A 44 -6.36 12.92 16.19
C ASP A 44 -6.98 14.32 15.96
N ALA A 45 -8.27 14.31 15.61
CA ALA A 45 -9.05 15.53 15.38
C ALA A 45 -9.38 16.33 16.66
N SER A 46 -9.33 15.72 17.84
CA SER A 46 -9.69 16.39 19.10
C SER A 46 -8.61 17.36 19.57
N GLY A 47 -7.33 17.01 19.34
CA GLY A 47 -6.18 17.81 19.70
C GLY A 47 -5.45 18.44 18.51
N ASP A 48 -5.87 18.18 17.27
CA ASP A 48 -5.11 18.50 16.05
C ASP A 48 -3.68 17.93 16.08
N ARG A 49 -3.57 16.65 16.46
CA ARG A 49 -2.29 15.95 16.64
C ARG A 49 -2.14 14.86 15.59
N VAL A 50 -0.91 14.59 15.15
CA VAL A 50 -0.56 13.36 14.44
C VAL A 50 0.35 12.55 15.36
N PHE A 51 -0.03 11.32 15.65
CA PHE A 51 0.83 10.34 16.31
C PHE A 51 1.62 9.62 15.22
N VAL A 52 2.92 9.44 15.42
CA VAL A 52 3.81 8.81 14.42
C VAL A 52 4.67 7.77 15.11
N VAL A 53 4.56 6.52 14.66
CA VAL A 53 5.53 5.47 14.95
C VAL A 53 6.75 5.64 14.05
N GLY A 54 7.93 5.35 14.58
CA GLY A 54 9.17 5.36 13.81
C GLY A 54 10.36 5.00 14.69
N LEU A 55 11.56 5.10 14.13
CA LEU A 55 12.80 4.63 14.75
C LEU A 55 13.83 5.75 14.89
N ASN A 56 14.62 5.68 15.96
CA ASN A 56 15.87 6.44 16.11
C ASN A 56 16.94 5.53 16.71
N ASP A 57 18.02 5.29 15.96
CA ASP A 57 19.08 4.33 16.30
C ASP A 57 18.51 2.95 16.70
N ASP A 58 17.64 2.38 15.87
CA ASP A 58 16.90 1.12 16.10
C ASP A 58 15.94 1.11 17.32
N ASN A 59 15.74 2.25 17.98
CA ASN A 59 14.79 2.37 19.09
C ASN A 59 13.47 2.97 18.60
N ALA A 60 12.38 2.20 18.70
CA ALA A 60 11.07 2.72 18.35
C ALA A 60 10.57 3.81 19.29
N PHE A 61 9.87 4.78 18.71
CA PHE A 61 9.17 5.86 19.38
C PHE A 61 7.71 5.95 18.93
N VAL A 62 6.91 6.71 19.68
CA VAL A 62 5.62 7.21 19.19
C VAL A 62 5.56 8.72 19.45
N LYS A 63 5.90 9.52 18.43
CA LYS A 63 5.98 10.98 18.53
C LYS A 63 4.62 11.62 18.29
N ILE A 64 4.40 12.76 18.93
CA ILE A 64 3.18 13.55 18.84
C ILE A 64 3.55 14.85 18.13
N VAL A 65 2.92 15.11 16.99
CA VAL A 65 3.17 16.28 16.15
C VAL A 65 1.92 17.17 16.13
N ASP A 66 2.08 18.47 16.30
CA ASP A 66 1.02 19.44 16.04
C ASP A 66 0.75 19.50 14.53
N ALA A 67 -0.46 19.12 14.11
CA ALA A 67 -0.84 19.04 12.70
C ALA A 67 -0.97 20.41 12.00
N LYS A 68 -0.93 21.51 12.75
CA LYS A 68 -1.00 22.89 12.23
C LYS A 68 0.37 23.44 11.93
N THR A 69 1.32 23.20 12.83
CA THR A 69 2.66 23.77 12.75
C THR A 69 3.72 22.79 12.25
N SER A 70 3.40 21.48 12.21
CA SER A 70 4.37 20.41 11.96
C SER A 70 5.54 20.53 12.91
N THR A 71 5.24 20.56 14.21
CA THR A 71 6.24 20.59 15.27
C THR A 71 6.00 19.43 16.20
N GLU A 72 7.06 18.70 16.56
CA GLU A 72 7.00 17.72 17.64
C GLU A 72 6.64 18.42 18.96
N ILE A 73 5.60 17.92 19.63
CA ILE A 73 5.06 18.47 20.88
C ILE A 73 5.12 17.46 22.04
N GLY A 74 5.58 16.24 21.79
CA GLY A 74 5.79 15.22 22.80
C GLY A 74 5.99 13.82 22.22
N THR A 75 6.10 12.85 23.11
CA THR A 75 6.25 11.42 22.80
C THR A 75 5.38 10.62 23.76
N LEU A 76 4.69 9.59 23.27
CA LEU A 76 4.00 8.63 24.15
C LEU A 76 5.02 7.68 24.76
N ASP A 77 4.93 7.48 26.07
CA ASP A 77 5.77 6.52 26.77
C ASP A 77 5.20 5.10 26.59
N THR A 78 5.84 4.31 25.74
CA THR A 78 5.56 2.89 25.52
C THR A 78 6.52 1.99 26.31
N HIS A 79 7.79 2.38 26.38
CA HIS A 79 8.88 1.60 26.99
C HIS A 79 8.68 1.32 28.48
N SER A 80 8.13 2.27 29.24
CA SER A 80 7.83 2.04 30.67
C SER A 80 6.75 0.98 30.91
N TYR A 81 5.91 0.70 29.91
CA TYR A 81 4.81 -0.26 30.01
C TYR A 81 5.11 -1.60 29.32
N PHE A 82 6.10 -1.65 28.43
CA PHE A 82 6.57 -2.89 27.82
C PHE A 82 8.07 -2.80 27.48
N ALA A 83 8.91 -3.07 28.48
CA ALA A 83 10.35 -2.88 28.39
C ALA A 83 10.99 -3.74 27.28
N GLY A 84 11.79 -3.10 26.43
CA GLY A 84 12.47 -3.74 25.31
C GLY A 84 11.58 -4.04 24.11
N GLY A 85 10.28 -3.69 24.17
CA GLY A 85 9.40 -3.79 23.02
C GLY A 85 9.65 -2.68 21.99
N SER A 86 9.26 -2.95 20.75
CA SER A 86 9.33 -2.00 19.62
C SER A 86 7.91 -1.71 19.14
N ALA A 87 7.56 -0.43 18.94
CA ALA A 87 6.25 -0.07 18.41
C ALA A 87 6.28 -0.19 16.89
N ASN A 88 5.29 -0.87 16.31
CA ASN A 88 5.20 -1.12 14.86
C ASN A 88 4.07 -0.30 14.23
N SER A 89 2.96 -0.11 14.94
CA SER A 89 1.80 0.60 14.39
C SER A 89 1.05 1.43 15.44
N VAL A 90 0.42 2.51 14.97
CA VAL A 90 -0.43 3.39 15.76
C VAL A 90 -1.73 3.69 15.04
N ALA A 91 -2.82 3.69 15.78
CA ALA A 91 -4.13 4.06 15.27
C ALA A 91 -4.87 4.98 16.24
N VAL A 92 -5.78 5.80 15.72
CA VAL A 92 -6.62 6.72 16.50
C VAL A 92 -8.09 6.44 16.22
N GLY A 93 -8.90 6.33 17.27
CA GLY A 93 -10.34 6.09 17.18
C GLY A 93 -11.03 6.12 18.54
N GLY A 94 -12.33 6.44 18.59
CA GLY A 94 -13.10 6.35 19.85
C GLY A 94 -12.57 7.19 21.02
N GLY A 95 -11.91 8.32 20.74
CA GLY A 95 -11.26 9.16 21.74
C GLY A 95 -9.98 8.55 22.35
N LYS A 96 -9.37 7.58 21.66
CA LYS A 96 -8.19 6.83 22.11
C LYS A 96 -7.12 6.80 21.02
N VAL A 97 -5.89 6.53 21.44
CA VAL A 97 -4.78 6.12 20.57
C VAL A 97 -4.32 4.73 21.01
N ALA A 98 -4.21 3.81 20.07
CA ALA A 98 -3.75 2.45 20.27
C ALA A 98 -2.39 2.26 19.60
N VAL A 99 -1.45 1.61 20.28
CA VAL A 99 -0.10 1.32 19.76
C VAL A 99 0.14 -0.18 19.82
N ALA A 100 0.44 -0.81 18.69
CA ALA A 100 0.90 -2.18 18.59
C ALA A 100 2.41 -2.25 18.84
N ILE A 101 2.83 -3.16 19.72
CA ILE A 101 4.21 -3.25 20.21
C ILE A 101 4.65 -4.70 20.24
N GLN A 102 5.65 -5.05 19.44
CA GLN A 102 6.31 -6.36 19.51
C GLN A 102 7.14 -6.51 20.77
N ALA A 103 7.32 -7.76 21.21
CA ALA A 103 8.20 -8.07 22.32
C ALA A 103 9.68 -7.95 21.94
N ALA A 104 10.56 -7.80 22.94
CA ALA A 104 12.01 -7.74 22.72
C ALA A 104 12.56 -8.97 21.96
N ASN A 105 11.98 -10.14 22.23
CA ASN A 105 12.09 -11.29 21.35
C ASN A 105 10.80 -11.34 20.52
N LYS A 106 10.89 -11.07 19.21
CA LYS A 106 9.72 -10.93 18.33
C LYS A 106 8.78 -12.14 18.31
N THR A 107 9.31 -13.32 18.61
CA THR A 107 8.54 -14.58 18.66
C THR A 107 7.67 -14.71 19.93
N ASP A 108 7.88 -13.85 20.93
CA ASP A 108 7.04 -13.80 22.13
C ASP A 108 5.79 -12.93 21.90
N PRO A 109 4.67 -13.20 22.62
CA PRO A 109 3.47 -12.37 22.58
C PRO A 109 3.72 -10.87 22.83
N GLY A 110 3.22 -10.03 21.94
CA GLY A 110 3.32 -8.57 22.02
C GLY A 110 2.27 -7.92 22.91
N ARG A 111 2.14 -6.59 22.77
CA ARG A 111 1.17 -5.77 23.49
C ARG A 111 0.48 -4.78 22.57
N VAL A 112 -0.78 -4.47 22.90
CA VAL A 112 -1.41 -3.21 22.50
C VAL A 112 -1.58 -2.31 23.72
N LEU A 113 -1.03 -1.10 23.65
CA LEU A 113 -1.25 -0.06 24.65
C LEU A 113 -2.32 0.92 24.15
N VAL A 114 -3.32 1.21 24.97
CA VAL A 114 -4.44 2.10 24.62
C VAL A 114 -4.48 3.28 25.59
N TYR A 115 -4.20 4.48 25.08
CA TYR A 115 -4.20 5.73 25.83
C TYR A 115 -5.48 6.51 25.57
N ASP A 116 -5.94 7.25 26.59
CA ASP A 116 -7.05 8.19 26.46
C ASP A 116 -6.53 9.53 25.90
N LEU A 117 -7.08 9.99 24.77
CA LEU A 117 -6.65 11.24 24.13
C LEU A 117 -6.90 12.48 25.00
N ALA A 118 -7.86 12.41 25.93
CA ALA A 118 -8.16 13.48 26.88
C ALA A 118 -7.12 13.56 28.02
N ASN A 119 -6.38 12.48 28.28
CA ASN A 119 -5.33 12.45 29.30
C ASN A 119 -4.23 11.44 28.96
N LEU A 120 -3.35 11.81 28.03
CA LEU A 120 -2.21 10.99 27.61
C LEU A 120 -1.19 10.69 28.73
N ALA A 121 -1.25 11.40 29.86
CA ALA A 121 -0.40 11.15 31.02
C ALA A 121 -0.95 10.05 31.95
N ALA A 122 -2.20 9.61 31.76
CA ALA A 122 -2.73 8.45 32.48
C ALA A 122 -2.05 7.17 31.99
N ALA A 123 -1.94 6.18 32.89
CA ALA A 123 -1.48 4.85 32.50
C ALA A 123 -2.41 4.27 31.42
N PRO A 124 -1.86 3.76 30.30
CA PRO A 124 -2.65 3.13 29.25
C PRO A 124 -3.23 1.81 29.74
N GLN A 125 -4.34 1.40 29.13
CA GLN A 125 -4.74 0.00 29.19
C GLN A 125 -3.72 -0.83 28.37
N SER A 126 -3.42 -2.04 28.84
CA SER A 126 -2.45 -2.93 28.19
C SER A 126 -3.10 -4.27 27.93
N TYR A 127 -3.06 -4.70 26.67
CA TYR A 127 -3.66 -5.94 26.19
C TYR A 127 -2.56 -6.84 25.63
N THR A 128 -2.52 -8.11 26.07
CA THR A 128 -1.63 -9.12 25.48
C THR A 128 -2.24 -9.61 24.17
N VAL A 129 -1.44 -9.63 23.11
CA VAL A 129 -1.84 -10.05 21.75
C VAL A 129 -0.88 -11.14 21.23
N GLY A 130 -0.97 -11.52 19.96
CA GLY A 130 -0.10 -12.51 19.34
C GLY A 130 1.36 -12.07 19.24
N ALA A 131 2.21 -12.95 18.71
CA ALA A 131 3.61 -12.63 18.44
C ALA A 131 3.71 -11.66 17.25
N LEU A 132 4.64 -10.72 17.32
CA LEU A 132 4.87 -9.69 16.30
C LEU A 132 3.57 -8.98 15.84
N PRO A 133 2.91 -8.20 16.71
CA PRO A 133 1.76 -7.40 16.32
C PRO A 133 2.22 -6.26 15.40
N ASP A 134 1.97 -6.43 14.11
CA ASP A 134 2.40 -5.50 13.09
C ASP A 134 1.43 -4.32 13.01
N GLN A 135 0.25 -4.53 12.44
CA GLN A 135 -0.77 -3.48 12.31
C GLN A 135 -1.85 -3.50 13.39
N VAL A 136 -2.30 -2.30 13.81
CA VAL A 136 -3.52 -2.11 14.62
C VAL A 136 -4.52 -1.17 13.93
N SER A 137 -5.81 -1.51 13.99
CA SER A 137 -6.89 -0.66 13.48
C SER A 137 -8.09 -0.56 14.42
N PHE A 138 -8.79 0.57 14.38
CA PHE A 138 -10.06 0.76 15.08
C PHE A 138 -11.25 0.40 14.18
N SER A 139 -12.26 -0.23 14.78
CA SER A 139 -13.62 -0.23 14.24
C SER A 139 -14.17 1.19 14.13
N ALA A 140 -15.12 1.41 13.21
CA ALA A 140 -15.66 2.73 12.92
C ALA A 140 -16.33 3.42 14.13
N ASP A 141 -16.90 2.64 15.07
CA ASP A 141 -17.48 3.15 16.31
C ASP A 141 -16.44 3.38 17.43
N GLY A 142 -15.18 2.98 17.21
CA GLY A 142 -14.07 3.16 18.14
C GLY A 142 -14.12 2.25 19.38
N THR A 143 -14.97 1.21 19.40
CA THR A 143 -15.16 0.33 20.56
C THR A 143 -14.36 -0.97 20.48
N ARG A 144 -13.84 -1.29 19.29
CA ARG A 144 -13.08 -2.53 19.02
C ARG A 144 -11.79 -2.23 18.26
N LEU A 145 -10.76 -3.04 18.51
CA LEU A 145 -9.53 -3.09 17.74
C LEU A 145 -9.35 -4.43 17.04
N LEU A 146 -8.71 -4.40 15.88
CA LEU A 146 -8.07 -5.57 15.28
C LEU A 146 -6.57 -5.35 15.24
N VAL A 147 -5.83 -6.43 15.44
CA VAL A 147 -4.37 -6.47 15.40
C VAL A 147 -3.93 -7.65 14.57
N ALA A 148 -3.23 -7.39 13.47
CA ALA A 148 -2.54 -8.43 12.71
C ALA A 148 -1.29 -8.83 13.50
N ASN A 149 -1.10 -10.13 13.72
CA ASN A 149 0.06 -10.64 14.44
C ASN A 149 0.74 -11.62 13.49
N GLU A 150 1.83 -11.18 12.86
CA GLU A 150 2.51 -11.92 11.80
C GLU A 150 2.92 -13.30 12.27
N GLY A 151 3.54 -13.37 13.45
CA GLY A 151 4.06 -14.64 13.97
C GLY A 151 5.27 -15.16 13.22
N GLU A 152 6.12 -14.29 12.66
CA GLU A 152 7.33 -14.69 11.94
C GLU A 152 8.26 -15.63 12.75
N PRO A 153 8.95 -16.55 12.08
CA PRO A 153 9.93 -17.42 12.71
C PRO A 153 11.22 -16.67 13.08
N SER A 154 11.99 -17.26 13.99
CA SER A 154 13.37 -16.80 14.26
C SER A 154 14.39 -17.33 13.24
N SER A 155 14.12 -18.49 12.63
CA SER A 155 14.94 -19.14 11.59
C SER A 155 14.22 -20.41 11.09
N TYR A 156 14.70 -21.02 10.01
CA TYR A 156 14.27 -22.34 9.57
C TYR A 156 15.38 -23.39 9.72
N GLY A 157 14.99 -24.60 10.13
CA GLY A 157 15.89 -25.75 10.19
C GLY A 157 16.97 -25.71 11.28
N LYS A 158 16.91 -24.75 12.21
CA LYS A 158 17.79 -24.68 13.38
C LYS A 158 17.17 -25.37 14.61
N PRO A 159 17.97 -26.01 15.48
CA PRO A 159 17.44 -26.69 16.67
C PRO A 159 16.72 -25.77 17.68
N ASP A 160 17.08 -24.49 17.69
CA ASP A 160 16.54 -23.43 18.55
C ASP A 160 15.57 -22.49 17.82
N SER A 161 15.12 -22.88 16.62
CA SER A 161 14.08 -22.16 15.88
C SER A 161 12.77 -22.11 16.70
N VAL A 162 12.18 -20.93 16.74
CA VAL A 162 10.84 -20.69 17.26
C VAL A 162 10.04 -20.09 16.11
N ASP A 163 8.90 -20.71 15.83
CA ASP A 163 8.00 -20.37 14.72
C ASP A 163 6.58 -20.32 15.29
N PRO A 164 6.14 -19.16 15.83
CA PRO A 164 4.81 -19.01 16.41
C PRO A 164 3.71 -19.10 15.34
N GLU A 165 2.47 -19.30 15.77
CA GLU A 165 1.34 -19.21 14.83
C GLU A 165 0.98 -17.75 14.59
N GLY A 166 0.85 -17.35 13.32
CA GLY A 166 0.22 -16.09 12.94
C GLY A 166 -1.23 -16.05 13.38
N SER A 167 -1.75 -14.85 13.68
CA SER A 167 -3.10 -14.71 14.21
C SER A 167 -3.66 -13.29 14.12
N ILE A 168 -4.97 -13.15 14.35
CA ILE A 168 -5.64 -11.86 14.46
C ILE A 168 -6.18 -11.69 15.87
N SER A 169 -5.73 -10.64 16.57
CA SER A 169 -6.24 -10.30 17.89
C SER A 169 -7.37 -9.30 17.77
N TYR A 170 -8.50 -9.62 18.37
CA TYR A 170 -9.69 -8.77 18.49
C TYR A 170 -9.79 -8.27 19.93
N ILE A 171 -9.80 -6.95 20.10
CA ILE A 171 -9.89 -6.33 21.42
C ILE A 171 -11.22 -5.60 21.53
N ASP A 172 -12.08 -6.04 22.45
CA ASP A 172 -13.28 -5.31 22.85
C ASP A 172 -12.90 -4.34 23.97
N LEU A 173 -12.86 -3.04 23.65
CA LEU A 173 -12.47 -1.98 24.58
C LEU A 173 -13.55 -1.69 25.62
N THR A 174 -14.81 -2.08 25.36
CA THR A 174 -15.91 -1.91 26.31
C THR A 174 -15.86 -2.98 27.39
N ALA A 175 -15.59 -4.24 26.98
CA ALA A 175 -15.44 -5.36 27.89
C ALA A 175 -14.03 -5.48 28.49
N GLY A 176 -13.04 -4.81 27.91
CA GLY A 176 -11.62 -4.97 28.27
C GLY A 176 -11.11 -6.38 27.96
N MET A 177 -11.59 -6.99 26.87
CA MET A 177 -11.36 -8.39 26.53
C MET A 177 -10.51 -8.51 25.26
N VAL A 178 -9.60 -9.49 25.23
CA VAL A 178 -8.92 -9.94 24.01
C VAL A 178 -9.45 -11.31 23.61
N LYS A 179 -9.73 -11.49 22.32
CA LYS A 179 -9.95 -12.79 21.67
C LYS A 179 -8.99 -12.93 20.50
N THR A 180 -8.66 -14.16 20.12
CA THR A 180 -7.73 -14.44 19.03
C THR A 180 -8.42 -15.33 18.00
N ALA A 181 -8.43 -14.88 16.74
CA ALA A 181 -8.77 -15.69 15.59
C ALA A 181 -7.45 -16.23 15.00
N GLY A 182 -7.24 -17.54 15.12
CA GLY A 182 -6.05 -18.22 14.59
C GLY A 182 -6.36 -19.09 13.38
N PHE A 183 -5.31 -19.64 12.77
CA PHE A 183 -5.41 -20.44 11.55
C PHE A 183 -5.32 -21.96 11.79
N GLY A 184 -5.26 -22.42 13.04
CA GLY A 184 -5.06 -23.83 13.37
C GLY A 184 -6.08 -24.79 12.72
N ALA A 185 -7.31 -24.34 12.48
CA ALA A 185 -8.35 -25.12 11.79
C ALA A 185 -7.99 -25.45 10.33
N PHE A 186 -7.10 -24.68 9.70
CA PHE A 186 -6.65 -24.86 8.32
C PHE A 186 -5.42 -25.77 8.19
N ASN A 187 -4.81 -26.21 9.31
CA ASN A 187 -3.62 -27.06 9.27
C ASN A 187 -3.83 -28.37 8.49
N ALA A 188 -5.03 -28.94 8.54
CA ALA A 188 -5.39 -30.14 7.78
C ALA A 188 -5.62 -29.86 6.27
N SER A 189 -5.77 -28.60 5.88
CA SER A 189 -6.10 -28.16 4.52
C SER A 189 -4.90 -27.64 3.73
N LYS A 190 -3.67 -27.82 4.23
CA LYS A 190 -2.42 -27.32 3.59
C LYS A 190 -2.36 -27.62 2.08
N SER A 191 -2.53 -28.88 1.69
CA SER A 191 -2.47 -29.28 0.27
C SER A 191 -3.62 -28.70 -0.56
N GLU A 192 -4.80 -28.52 0.02
CA GLU A 192 -5.94 -27.90 -0.68
C GLU A 192 -5.67 -26.40 -0.93
N LEU A 193 -5.16 -25.69 0.09
CA LEU A 193 -4.82 -24.27 -0.02
C LEU A 193 -3.69 -24.04 -1.04
N GLN A 194 -2.65 -24.87 -1.00
CA GLN A 194 -1.57 -24.83 -2.00
C GLN A 194 -2.10 -25.10 -3.40
N ALA A 195 -3.00 -26.08 -3.58
CA ALA A 195 -3.62 -26.36 -4.89
C ALA A 195 -4.50 -25.21 -5.41
N LYS A 196 -5.06 -24.38 -4.52
CA LYS A 196 -5.81 -23.16 -4.87
C LYS A 196 -4.89 -21.97 -5.18
N GLY A 197 -3.58 -22.08 -4.89
CA GLY A 197 -2.58 -21.04 -5.16
C GLY A 197 -2.21 -20.17 -3.96
N VAL A 198 -2.56 -20.59 -2.73
CA VAL A 198 -2.02 -19.97 -1.50
C VAL A 198 -0.58 -20.45 -1.32
N ARG A 199 0.36 -19.51 -1.18
CA ARG A 199 1.78 -19.82 -0.96
C ARG A 199 1.96 -20.25 0.49
N ILE A 200 2.31 -21.53 0.69
CA ILE A 200 2.62 -22.11 2.00
C ILE A 200 3.89 -22.94 1.81
N PHE A 201 5.03 -22.44 2.25
CA PHE A 201 6.35 -22.96 1.85
C PHE A 201 7.43 -22.90 2.95
N GLY A 202 7.11 -22.43 4.15
CA GLY A 202 7.95 -22.50 5.34
C GLY A 202 8.41 -23.94 5.62
N PRO A 203 9.73 -24.20 5.67
CA PRO A 203 10.26 -25.54 5.93
C PRO A 203 9.76 -26.14 7.25
N GLY A 204 8.89 -27.15 7.16
CA GLY A 204 8.35 -27.86 8.32
C GLY A 204 7.19 -27.14 9.03
N ALA A 205 6.80 -25.94 8.56
CA ALA A 205 5.73 -25.16 9.15
C ALA A 205 4.35 -25.79 8.90
N SER A 206 3.46 -25.67 9.90
CA SER A 206 2.02 -25.85 9.73
C SER A 206 1.42 -24.70 8.92
N VAL A 207 0.13 -24.78 8.54
CA VAL A 207 -0.53 -23.63 7.89
C VAL A 207 -0.56 -22.45 8.83
N ALA A 208 -0.84 -22.68 10.11
CA ALA A 208 -0.97 -21.61 11.08
C ALA A 208 0.34 -20.88 11.41
N GLN A 209 1.48 -21.55 11.24
CA GLN A 209 2.79 -20.94 11.37
C GLN A 209 3.21 -20.19 10.10
N ASP A 210 2.85 -20.72 8.93
CA ASP A 210 3.28 -20.16 7.64
C ASP A 210 2.49 -18.91 7.23
N LEU A 211 1.26 -18.75 7.73
CA LEU A 211 0.43 -17.59 7.44
C LEU A 211 0.83 -16.42 8.34
N GLU A 212 1.30 -15.35 7.72
CA GLU A 212 1.79 -14.12 8.38
C GLU A 212 0.81 -12.97 8.05
N PRO A 213 -0.11 -12.59 8.98
CA PRO A 213 -1.02 -11.46 8.80
C PRO A 213 -0.34 -10.09 8.91
N GLU A 214 -0.60 -9.21 7.94
CA GLU A 214 0.03 -7.89 7.82
C GLU A 214 -0.91 -6.74 8.22
N TYR A 215 -1.92 -6.43 7.39
CA TYR A 215 -2.89 -5.37 7.65
C TYR A 215 -4.31 -5.88 7.80
N THR A 216 -5.06 -5.26 8.71
CA THR A 216 -6.49 -5.50 8.89
C THR A 216 -7.35 -4.35 8.34
N ALA A 217 -8.44 -4.71 7.67
CA ALA A 217 -9.51 -3.78 7.30
C ALA A 217 -10.86 -4.30 7.78
N PHE A 218 -11.49 -3.58 8.72
CA PHE A 218 -12.89 -3.80 9.05
C PHE A 218 -13.76 -3.57 7.81
N SER A 219 -14.75 -4.44 7.61
CA SER A 219 -15.89 -4.12 6.77
C SER A 219 -16.60 -2.86 7.28
N PRO A 220 -17.20 -2.02 6.41
CA PRO A 220 -17.87 -0.79 6.84
C PRO A 220 -19.00 -0.98 7.86
N ASP A 221 -19.64 -2.16 7.92
CA ASP A 221 -20.65 -2.48 8.94
C ASP A 221 -20.05 -3.06 10.23
N GLY A 222 -18.74 -3.32 10.23
CA GLY A 222 -17.96 -3.79 11.36
C GLY A 222 -18.23 -5.24 11.77
N LYS A 223 -18.81 -6.07 10.88
CA LYS A 223 -19.16 -7.47 11.19
C LYS A 223 -18.14 -8.49 10.71
N SER A 224 -17.41 -8.15 9.66
CA SER A 224 -16.27 -8.93 9.17
C SER A 224 -15.03 -8.07 9.05
N ALA A 225 -13.89 -8.71 8.84
CA ALA A 225 -12.65 -8.07 8.45
C ALA A 225 -11.94 -8.86 7.36
N PHE A 226 -11.19 -8.12 6.55
CA PHE A 226 -10.29 -8.67 5.54
C PHE A 226 -8.87 -8.39 5.99
N VAL A 227 -8.01 -9.40 5.91
CA VAL A 227 -6.65 -9.35 6.45
C VAL A 227 -5.68 -9.83 5.39
N THR A 228 -4.67 -9.02 5.11
CA THR A 228 -3.66 -9.37 4.12
C THR A 228 -2.71 -10.44 4.66
N LEU A 229 -2.30 -11.35 3.77
CA LEU A 229 -1.34 -12.41 4.02
C LEU A 229 -0.30 -12.31 2.89
N GLN A 230 0.60 -11.34 3.02
CA GLN A 230 1.40 -10.83 1.90
C GLN A 230 2.24 -11.94 1.26
N GLU A 231 3.09 -12.59 2.04
CA GLU A 231 4.04 -13.63 1.63
C GLU A 231 3.27 -14.85 1.11
N ASN A 232 2.04 -15.04 1.56
CA ASN A 232 1.15 -16.13 1.14
C ASN A 232 0.34 -15.82 -0.12
N ASN A 233 0.41 -14.57 -0.64
CA ASN A 233 -0.36 -14.06 -1.78
C ASN A 233 -1.88 -14.34 -1.63
N ALA A 234 -2.39 -14.06 -0.44
CA ALA A 234 -3.77 -14.38 -0.05
C ALA A 234 -4.40 -13.31 0.83
N ILE A 235 -5.70 -13.46 1.07
CA ILE A 235 -6.48 -12.67 2.04
C ILE A 235 -7.20 -13.63 2.98
N ALA A 236 -7.12 -13.38 4.28
CA ALA A 236 -7.98 -14.04 5.26
C ALA A 236 -9.29 -13.25 5.46
N VAL A 237 -10.41 -13.97 5.53
CA VAL A 237 -11.73 -13.39 5.84
C VAL A 237 -12.12 -13.79 7.25
N VAL A 238 -12.33 -12.79 8.11
CA VAL A 238 -12.66 -12.97 9.52
C VAL A 238 -14.11 -12.58 9.76
N ASP A 239 -14.91 -13.50 10.31
CA ASP A 239 -16.20 -13.16 10.90
C ASP A 239 -15.95 -12.68 12.33
N LEU A 240 -16.42 -11.47 12.67
CA LEU A 240 -16.23 -10.85 13.98
C LEU A 240 -17.44 -11.07 14.91
N ASP A 241 -18.59 -11.48 14.35
CA ASP A 241 -19.87 -11.65 15.05
C ASP A 241 -20.23 -13.15 15.24
N GLY A 242 -19.28 -14.05 14.98
CA GLY A 242 -19.46 -15.49 15.17
C GLY A 242 -19.94 -15.83 16.59
N PRO A 243 -20.74 -16.90 16.77
CA PRO A 243 -21.36 -17.24 18.06
C PRO A 243 -20.35 -17.49 19.18
N ASP A 244 -19.14 -17.94 18.84
CA ASP A 244 -18.05 -18.21 19.77
C ASP A 244 -17.01 -17.07 19.83
N GLY A 245 -17.21 -16.01 19.03
CA GLY A 245 -16.28 -14.91 18.85
C GLY A 245 -15.67 -14.86 17.44
N PRO A 246 -14.62 -14.04 17.25
CA PRO A 246 -14.00 -13.83 15.96
C PRO A 246 -13.34 -15.12 15.47
N VAL A 247 -13.52 -15.44 14.19
CA VAL A 247 -13.01 -16.67 13.58
C VAL A 247 -12.62 -16.41 12.13
N VAL A 248 -11.49 -16.97 11.71
CA VAL A 248 -11.10 -16.99 10.30
C VAL A 248 -11.99 -18.00 9.58
N THR A 249 -12.77 -17.51 8.62
CA THR A 249 -13.76 -18.30 7.88
C THR A 249 -13.27 -18.79 6.53
N ASP A 250 -12.35 -18.05 5.90
CA ASP A 250 -11.80 -18.41 4.59
C ASP A 250 -10.39 -17.82 4.38
N ILE A 251 -9.64 -18.44 3.47
CA ILE A 251 -8.35 -17.96 2.96
C ILE A 251 -8.45 -17.94 1.43
N ILE A 252 -8.49 -16.74 0.87
CA ILE A 252 -8.75 -16.49 -0.54
C ILE A 252 -7.40 -16.25 -1.26
N PRO A 253 -6.99 -17.12 -2.21
CA PRO A 253 -5.79 -16.88 -3.01
C PRO A 253 -6.04 -15.75 -4.01
N LEU A 254 -5.03 -14.91 -4.24
CA LEU A 254 -5.14 -13.78 -5.16
C LEU A 254 -4.79 -14.15 -6.61
N GLY A 255 -4.24 -15.34 -6.85
CA GLY A 255 -3.76 -15.77 -8.16
C GLY A 255 -2.60 -14.89 -8.65
N PHE A 256 -2.44 -14.76 -9.97
CA PHE A 256 -1.28 -14.08 -10.55
C PHE A 256 -1.65 -13.13 -11.69
N LYS A 257 -0.92 -12.01 -11.79
CA LYS A 257 -1.04 -11.02 -12.87
C LYS A 257 -0.17 -11.43 -14.05
N SER A 258 -0.73 -11.57 -15.25
CA SER A 258 0.07 -11.93 -16.44
C SER A 258 0.78 -10.72 -17.06
N TYR A 259 2.06 -10.91 -17.42
CA TYR A 259 2.86 -9.97 -18.21
C TYR A 259 3.07 -10.45 -19.66
N ALA A 260 2.15 -11.28 -20.18
CA ALA A 260 2.16 -11.68 -21.58
C ALA A 260 1.88 -10.50 -22.51
N PRO A 261 2.37 -10.51 -23.76
CA PRO A 261 2.10 -9.45 -24.73
C PRO A 261 0.60 -9.17 -24.88
N GLY A 262 0.21 -7.90 -24.74
CA GLY A 262 -1.19 -7.46 -24.79
C GLY A 262 -1.93 -7.48 -23.44
N ALA A 263 -1.29 -7.95 -22.37
CA ALA A 263 -1.78 -7.84 -20.98
C ALA A 263 -1.11 -6.65 -20.27
N ASN A 264 -0.04 -6.92 -19.50
CA ASN A 264 0.70 -5.92 -18.72
C ASN A 264 2.17 -5.89 -19.11
N ARG A 265 2.88 -4.86 -18.67
CA ARG A 265 4.33 -4.73 -18.80
C ARG A 265 4.98 -4.36 -17.47
N LEU A 266 6.27 -4.64 -17.36
CA LEU A 266 7.14 -4.22 -16.27
C LEU A 266 8.51 -3.88 -16.85
N ASP A 267 9.33 -3.13 -16.12
CA ASP A 267 10.74 -2.98 -16.45
C ASP A 267 11.54 -4.11 -15.80
N PRO A 268 12.11 -5.06 -16.58
CA PRO A 268 12.71 -6.26 -15.99
C PRO A 268 14.20 -6.12 -15.68
N SER A 269 14.82 -4.97 -15.95
CA SER A 269 16.28 -4.85 -15.90
C SER A 269 16.77 -3.44 -15.58
N ASP A 270 17.35 -3.30 -14.38
CA ASP A 270 18.12 -2.13 -13.90
C ASP A 270 19.48 -1.89 -14.58
N LYS A 271 19.86 -2.73 -15.56
CA LYS A 271 21.19 -2.73 -16.19
C LYS A 271 21.19 -2.56 -17.71
N ASP A 272 20.05 -2.23 -18.31
CA ASP A 272 19.96 -2.02 -19.76
C ASP A 272 20.26 -0.56 -20.20
N GLY A 273 20.32 0.36 -19.22
CA GLY A 273 20.57 1.78 -19.43
C GLY A 273 19.37 2.57 -19.94
N ILE A 274 18.16 2.01 -19.86
CA ILE A 274 16.91 2.61 -20.33
C ILE A 274 15.89 2.58 -19.19
N LYS A 275 15.72 3.73 -18.52
CA LYS A 275 14.69 3.86 -17.48
C LYS A 275 13.28 3.58 -18.00
N GLY A 276 12.55 2.71 -17.32
CA GLY A 276 11.17 2.39 -17.67
C GLY A 276 11.07 1.66 -19.00
N ASN A 277 12.00 0.74 -19.27
CA ASN A 277 12.00 -0.10 -20.47
C ASN A 277 10.94 -1.19 -20.40
N LEU A 278 9.66 -0.78 -20.30
CA LEU A 278 8.54 -1.67 -20.02
C LEU A 278 8.39 -2.78 -21.09
N GLN A 279 8.71 -4.02 -20.70
CA GLN A 279 8.64 -5.23 -21.49
C GLN A 279 7.46 -6.13 -21.11
N SER A 280 7.12 -7.04 -22.03
CA SER A 280 6.17 -8.14 -21.80
C SER A 280 6.79 -9.44 -22.26
N ARG A 281 6.50 -10.55 -21.57
CA ARG A 281 6.93 -11.91 -21.94
C ARG A 281 5.87 -12.93 -21.50
N ALA A 282 5.53 -13.86 -22.39
CA ALA A 282 4.67 -14.99 -22.03
C ALA A 282 5.36 -15.89 -20.98
N GLY A 283 4.60 -16.40 -20.02
CA GLY A 283 5.17 -17.15 -18.89
C GLY A 283 5.87 -16.27 -17.86
N VAL A 284 5.58 -14.97 -17.82
CA VAL A 284 5.96 -14.10 -16.70
C VAL A 284 4.70 -13.65 -15.99
N TYR A 285 4.68 -13.82 -14.68
CA TYR A 285 3.56 -13.48 -13.81
C TYR A 285 4.03 -12.68 -12.60
N GLY A 286 3.20 -11.78 -12.10
CA GLY A 286 3.39 -11.09 -10.82
C GLY A 286 2.47 -11.66 -9.76
N MET A 287 2.99 -11.85 -8.56
CA MET A 287 2.22 -12.27 -7.39
C MET A 287 1.66 -11.03 -6.71
N TYR A 288 0.36 -10.99 -6.38
CA TYR A 288 -0.25 -9.76 -5.89
C TYR A 288 0.32 -9.34 -4.55
N MET A 289 0.44 -10.26 -3.59
CA MET A 289 1.18 -10.06 -2.33
C MET A 289 0.94 -8.69 -1.70
N PRO A 290 -0.28 -8.43 -1.19
CA PRO A 290 -0.61 -7.13 -0.70
C PRO A 290 -0.11 -6.91 0.73
N ASP A 291 0.50 -5.76 0.96
CA ASP A 291 0.82 -5.25 2.29
C ASP A 291 -0.44 -4.56 2.86
N ALA A 292 -0.69 -3.29 2.50
CA ALA A 292 -1.80 -2.54 3.08
C ALA A 292 -3.18 -2.86 2.46
N ILE A 293 -4.22 -2.73 3.30
CA ILE A 293 -5.62 -2.85 2.91
C ILE A 293 -6.50 -1.75 3.56
N LYS A 294 -7.47 -1.21 2.79
CA LYS A 294 -8.52 -0.32 3.30
C LYS A 294 -9.89 -0.71 2.74
N SER A 295 -10.93 -0.57 3.55
CA SER A 295 -12.31 -0.74 3.08
C SER A 295 -12.94 0.60 2.69
N PHE A 296 -13.88 0.55 1.76
CA PHE A 296 -14.72 1.70 1.43
C PHE A 296 -16.11 1.24 0.96
N THR A 297 -17.08 2.15 1.04
CA THR A 297 -18.40 1.94 0.46
C THR A 297 -18.55 2.82 -0.76
N SER A 298 -18.96 2.23 -1.89
CA SER A 298 -19.41 3.01 -3.04
C SER A 298 -20.71 2.44 -3.58
N ASN A 299 -21.69 3.32 -3.81
CA ASN A 299 -23.02 2.96 -4.32
C ASN A 299 -23.73 1.86 -3.51
N GLY A 300 -23.59 1.92 -2.18
CA GLY A 300 -24.21 0.96 -1.25
C GLY A 300 -23.58 -0.42 -1.22
N LYS A 301 -22.42 -0.62 -1.87
CA LYS A 301 -21.63 -1.85 -1.83
C LYS A 301 -20.31 -1.62 -1.10
N THR A 302 -19.84 -2.64 -0.40
CA THR A 302 -18.55 -2.66 0.28
C THR A 302 -17.48 -3.15 -0.68
N TYR A 303 -16.32 -2.50 -0.64
CA TYR A 303 -15.13 -2.91 -1.38
C TYR A 303 -13.91 -2.79 -0.47
N PHE A 304 -12.85 -3.49 -0.85
CA PHE A 304 -11.54 -3.41 -0.22
C PHE A 304 -10.50 -3.09 -1.28
N VAL A 305 -9.59 -2.16 -1.01
CA VAL A 305 -8.46 -1.86 -1.87
C VAL A 305 -7.18 -2.35 -1.22
N THR A 306 -6.31 -2.96 -2.01
CA THR A 306 -5.01 -3.48 -1.56
C THR A 306 -3.87 -2.84 -2.32
N ALA A 307 -2.75 -2.59 -1.65
CA ALA A 307 -1.48 -2.20 -2.24
C ALA A 307 -0.65 -3.47 -2.48
N ASN A 308 -0.26 -3.73 -3.73
CA ASN A 308 0.39 -4.99 -4.12
C ASN A 308 1.92 -4.82 -4.19
N GLU A 309 2.53 -4.70 -3.01
CA GLU A 309 3.94 -4.35 -2.74
C GLU A 309 4.87 -5.52 -3.05
N GLY A 310 4.78 -6.57 -2.23
CA GLY A 310 5.26 -7.91 -2.52
C GLY A 310 6.57 -8.28 -1.85
N ASP A 311 6.59 -8.28 -0.53
CA ASP A 311 7.79 -8.70 0.19
C ASP A 311 8.14 -10.19 0.05
N ALA A 312 9.44 -10.49 0.17
CA ALA A 312 9.98 -11.83 -0.01
C ALA A 312 10.30 -12.45 1.34
N ARG A 313 10.03 -13.75 1.50
CA ARG A 313 10.38 -14.43 2.75
C ARG A 313 11.85 -14.84 2.77
N GLU A 314 12.65 -14.22 3.64
CA GLU A 314 14.08 -14.50 3.80
C GLU A 314 14.47 -14.76 5.26
N TRP A 315 15.02 -15.95 5.52
CA TRP A 315 15.47 -16.35 6.86
C TRP A 315 16.74 -17.20 6.77
N ASP A 316 17.51 -17.31 7.87
CA ASP A 316 18.52 -18.36 7.96
C ASP A 316 17.85 -19.73 7.78
N GLY A 317 18.18 -20.42 6.68
CA GLY A 317 17.56 -21.68 6.28
C GLY A 317 16.51 -21.59 5.17
N LEU A 318 16.14 -20.39 4.70
CA LEU A 318 15.22 -20.17 3.58
C LEU A 318 15.60 -18.92 2.78
N VAL A 319 15.90 -19.09 1.50
CA VAL A 319 16.10 -17.97 0.55
C VAL A 319 15.17 -18.20 -0.63
N GLU A 320 14.13 -17.39 -0.72
CA GLU A 320 13.12 -17.49 -1.76
C GLU A 320 13.53 -16.73 -3.02
N GLU A 321 14.00 -15.49 -2.85
CA GLU A 321 14.30 -14.59 -3.97
C GLU A 321 15.54 -15.05 -4.74
N VAL A 322 15.38 -15.18 -6.06
CA VAL A 322 16.48 -15.47 -6.97
C VAL A 322 16.39 -14.60 -8.23
N ARG A 323 17.52 -14.42 -8.91
CA ARG A 323 17.55 -13.82 -10.24
C ARG A 323 17.02 -14.81 -11.26
N ALA A 324 16.12 -14.39 -12.14
CA ALA A 324 15.57 -15.25 -13.19
C ALA A 324 16.67 -15.91 -14.06
N GLY A 325 17.80 -15.23 -14.29
CA GLY A 325 18.95 -15.79 -15.01
C GLY A 325 19.59 -17.03 -14.37
N THR A 326 19.29 -17.32 -13.10
CA THR A 326 19.72 -18.55 -12.42
C THR A 326 18.84 -19.75 -12.77
N LEU A 327 17.61 -19.51 -13.23
CA LEU A 327 16.63 -20.54 -13.61
C LEU A 327 16.71 -20.88 -15.12
N GLY A 328 17.38 -20.04 -15.92
CA GLY A 328 17.47 -20.20 -17.37
C GLY A 328 17.90 -18.92 -18.07
N ASP A 329 17.93 -18.94 -19.40
CA ASP A 329 18.17 -17.73 -20.20
C ASP A 329 16.86 -17.14 -20.72
N TYR A 330 16.53 -15.98 -20.18
CA TYR A 330 15.34 -15.18 -20.42
C TYR A 330 15.67 -13.83 -21.08
N GLY A 331 16.90 -13.65 -21.55
CA GLY A 331 17.36 -12.41 -22.18
C GLY A 331 17.32 -11.22 -21.23
N ILE A 332 16.60 -10.16 -21.61
CA ILE A 332 16.47 -8.95 -20.78
C ILE A 332 15.82 -9.22 -19.41
N PHE A 333 15.05 -10.32 -19.29
CA PHE A 333 14.44 -10.72 -18.03
C PHE A 333 15.38 -11.43 -17.07
N ASN A 334 16.64 -11.70 -17.45
CA ASN A 334 17.59 -12.41 -16.57
C ASN A 334 17.88 -11.66 -15.26
N ARG A 335 17.65 -10.35 -15.23
CA ARG A 335 17.83 -9.50 -14.04
C ARG A 335 16.65 -9.55 -13.07
N LEU A 336 15.44 -9.79 -13.56
CA LEU A 336 14.21 -9.80 -12.76
C LEU A 336 14.34 -10.71 -11.52
N ASN A 337 14.00 -10.17 -10.36
CA ASN A 337 13.82 -10.93 -9.14
C ASN A 337 12.52 -11.72 -9.20
N VAL A 338 12.65 -13.00 -8.90
CA VAL A 338 11.58 -13.98 -8.96
C VAL A 338 11.68 -14.93 -7.80
N THR A 339 10.56 -15.56 -7.45
CA THR A 339 10.58 -16.65 -6.50
C THR A 339 11.06 -17.96 -7.13
N ASN A 340 11.77 -18.77 -6.34
CA ASN A 340 12.09 -20.16 -6.66
C ASN A 340 11.04 -21.18 -6.14
N THR A 341 10.00 -20.73 -5.44
CA THR A 341 8.94 -21.58 -4.85
C THR A 341 7.55 -20.96 -4.97
N LEU A 342 6.51 -21.78 -5.12
CA LEU A 342 5.11 -21.33 -5.04
C LEU A 342 4.33 -22.03 -3.93
N GLY A 343 5.02 -22.74 -3.03
CA GLY A 343 4.39 -23.63 -2.07
C GLY A 343 5.00 -25.03 -2.09
N ALA A 344 4.16 -26.03 -2.40
CA ALA A 344 4.59 -27.42 -2.49
C ALA A 344 5.53 -27.68 -3.68
N GLU A 345 5.38 -26.92 -4.76
CA GLU A 345 6.15 -27.04 -5.99
C GLU A 345 6.70 -25.67 -6.39
N GLY A 346 7.80 -25.66 -7.13
CA GLY A 346 8.34 -24.45 -7.74
C GLY A 346 7.61 -24.05 -9.02
N PRO A 347 7.98 -22.90 -9.62
CA PRO A 347 7.56 -22.54 -10.96
C PRO A 347 7.83 -23.65 -11.98
N ALA A 348 6.91 -23.85 -12.94
CA ALA A 348 7.16 -24.77 -14.05
C ALA A 348 8.28 -24.24 -14.96
N ASP A 349 8.96 -25.15 -15.68
CA ASP A 349 10.05 -24.79 -16.60
C ASP A 349 9.64 -23.66 -17.57
N GLY A 350 10.40 -22.56 -17.53
CA GLY A 350 10.20 -21.39 -18.40
C GLY A 350 9.20 -20.34 -17.88
N GLU A 351 8.53 -20.62 -16.77
CA GLU A 351 7.70 -19.67 -16.04
C GLU A 351 8.51 -18.89 -15.00
N LEU A 352 8.19 -17.61 -14.85
CA LEU A 352 8.80 -16.69 -13.90
C LEU A 352 7.70 -16.02 -13.09
N PHE A 353 7.87 -15.96 -11.76
CA PHE A 353 6.94 -15.34 -10.83
C PHE A 353 7.68 -14.25 -10.07
N THR A 354 7.45 -13.00 -10.47
CA THR A 354 8.03 -11.83 -9.82
C THR A 354 7.22 -11.43 -8.59
N PHE A 355 7.92 -10.84 -7.63
CA PHE A 355 7.36 -10.28 -6.43
C PHE A 355 6.55 -9.02 -6.73
N GLY A 356 5.46 -8.86 -6.01
CA GLY A 356 4.58 -7.71 -6.14
C GLY A 356 3.68 -7.75 -7.37
N GLY A 357 2.45 -7.30 -7.14
CA GLY A 357 1.51 -7.06 -8.21
C GLY A 357 1.85 -5.77 -8.94
N ARG A 358 2.75 -4.90 -8.41
CA ARG A 358 3.10 -3.58 -8.98
C ARG A 358 1.88 -2.75 -9.36
N SER A 359 0.84 -2.88 -8.55
CA SER A 359 -0.53 -2.44 -8.83
C SER A 359 -1.25 -2.17 -7.52
N PHE A 360 -2.47 -1.66 -7.62
CA PHE A 360 -3.46 -1.82 -6.55
C PHE A 360 -4.63 -2.63 -7.10
N SER A 361 -5.24 -3.44 -6.24
CA SER A 361 -6.44 -4.21 -6.57
C SER A 361 -7.64 -3.71 -5.78
N ILE A 362 -8.85 -3.93 -6.31
CA ILE A 362 -10.10 -3.73 -5.57
C ILE A 362 -10.86 -5.06 -5.53
N LEU A 363 -11.20 -5.49 -4.32
CA LEU A 363 -11.98 -6.68 -4.01
C LEU A 363 -13.42 -6.29 -3.62
N ASP A 364 -14.39 -7.15 -3.95
CA ASP A 364 -15.76 -7.04 -3.44
C ASP A 364 -15.91 -7.60 -2.01
N GLU A 365 -17.12 -7.54 -1.46
CA GLU A 365 -17.41 -8.02 -0.10
C GLU A 365 -17.22 -9.53 0.11
N ASN A 366 -17.07 -10.30 -0.97
CA ASN A 366 -16.80 -11.73 -0.94
C ASN A 366 -15.32 -12.06 -1.24
N GLY A 367 -14.48 -11.03 -1.39
CA GLY A 367 -13.06 -11.17 -1.73
C GLY A 367 -12.76 -11.46 -3.19
N ASN A 368 -13.73 -11.33 -4.10
CA ASN A 368 -13.44 -11.42 -5.52
C ASN A 368 -12.75 -10.15 -5.98
N ARG A 369 -11.61 -10.28 -6.67
CA ARG A 369 -10.98 -9.13 -7.34
C ARG A 369 -11.85 -8.64 -8.50
N VAL A 370 -12.42 -7.45 -8.33
CA VAL A 370 -13.29 -6.78 -9.33
C VAL A 370 -12.55 -5.73 -10.16
N PHE A 371 -11.35 -5.33 -9.72
CA PHE A 371 -10.47 -4.44 -10.47
C PHE A 371 -9.00 -4.70 -10.12
N ASP A 372 -8.12 -4.49 -11.08
CA ASP A 372 -6.68 -4.38 -10.90
C ASP A 372 -6.16 -3.22 -11.76
N SER A 373 -5.20 -2.45 -11.23
CA SER A 373 -4.62 -1.33 -11.98
C SER A 373 -3.68 -1.74 -13.10
N GLY A 374 -3.35 -3.03 -13.25
CA GLY A 374 -2.48 -3.53 -14.30
C GLY A 374 -1.05 -3.00 -14.18
N ASP A 375 -0.52 -2.43 -15.26
CA ASP A 375 0.79 -1.76 -15.32
C ASP A 375 0.67 -0.22 -15.29
N VAL A 376 -0.47 0.33 -14.85
CA VAL A 376 -0.70 1.79 -14.89
C VAL A 376 0.29 2.57 -14.03
N ILE A 377 0.72 2.03 -12.89
CA ILE A 377 1.70 2.67 -12.00
C ILE A 377 3.05 2.82 -12.73
N GLU A 378 3.57 1.72 -13.27
CA GLU A 378 4.78 1.68 -14.10
C GLU A 378 4.72 2.69 -15.26
N GLN A 379 3.59 2.70 -15.98
CA GLN A 379 3.39 3.65 -17.08
C GLN A 379 3.36 5.11 -16.63
N ILE A 380 2.72 5.42 -15.50
CA ILE A 380 2.66 6.79 -14.96
C ILE A 380 4.06 7.23 -14.55
N MET A 381 4.78 6.41 -13.79
CA MET A 381 6.09 6.76 -13.27
C MET A 381 7.09 6.95 -14.42
N ALA A 382 7.20 5.98 -15.33
CA ALA A 382 8.12 6.06 -16.46
C ALA A 382 7.80 7.24 -17.41
N ALA A 383 6.51 7.51 -17.68
CA ALA A 383 6.14 8.52 -18.68
C ALA A 383 6.02 9.94 -18.13
N ARG A 384 5.68 10.11 -16.85
CA ARG A 384 5.36 11.43 -16.25
C ARG A 384 6.37 11.87 -15.19
N PHE A 385 7.00 10.92 -14.50
CA PHE A 385 7.93 11.20 -13.41
C PHE A 385 9.24 10.39 -13.55
N PRO A 386 9.95 10.48 -14.71
CA PRO A 386 11.17 9.70 -14.95
C PRO A 386 12.31 10.01 -13.98
N ASP A 387 12.27 11.17 -13.31
CA ASP A 387 13.25 11.54 -12.28
C ASP A 387 12.99 10.81 -10.95
N ALA A 388 11.72 10.54 -10.64
CA ALA A 388 11.30 9.74 -9.48
C ALA A 388 11.37 8.23 -9.78
N PHE A 389 11.18 7.81 -11.04
CA PHE A 389 11.36 6.40 -11.40
C PHE A 389 12.76 5.89 -11.02
N ASP A 390 12.81 4.97 -10.06
CA ASP A 390 14.05 4.30 -9.66
C ASP A 390 14.33 3.11 -10.58
N ASP A 391 15.27 3.33 -11.48
CA ASP A 391 15.74 2.28 -12.39
C ASP A 391 16.68 1.31 -11.68
N GLY A 392 17.28 1.68 -10.55
CA GLY A 392 18.19 0.82 -9.80
C GLY A 392 17.51 -0.39 -9.14
N ARG A 393 16.18 -0.36 -9.04
CA ARG A 393 15.32 -1.42 -8.48
C ARG A 393 14.18 -1.81 -9.41
N SER A 394 14.20 -1.40 -10.67
CA SER A 394 13.11 -1.68 -11.61
C SER A 394 12.89 -3.19 -11.79
N ASP A 395 13.97 -3.98 -11.76
CA ASP A 395 14.00 -5.43 -11.80
C ASP A 395 13.62 -6.14 -10.48
N ASN A 396 13.39 -5.41 -9.39
CA ASN A 396 12.96 -5.96 -8.10
C ASN A 396 11.42 -6.04 -8.02
N LYS A 397 10.76 -5.17 -7.23
CA LYS A 397 9.30 -5.07 -7.14
C LYS A 397 8.77 -3.78 -7.82
N GLY A 398 9.63 -3.04 -8.53
CA GLY A 398 9.24 -1.89 -9.35
C GLY A 398 8.99 -0.63 -8.52
N PRO A 399 7.87 0.09 -8.74
CA PRO A 399 7.52 1.25 -7.91
C PRO A 399 6.97 0.93 -6.51
N GLU A 400 6.77 -0.34 -6.16
CA GLU A 400 6.44 -0.86 -4.80
C GLU A 400 5.27 -0.12 -4.12
N PRO A 401 4.01 -0.35 -4.55
CA PRO A 401 2.84 0.24 -3.92
C PRO A 401 2.55 -0.42 -2.57
N GLU A 402 2.78 0.32 -1.48
CA GLU A 402 2.82 -0.17 -0.10
C GLU A 402 1.70 0.47 0.73
N GLY A 403 1.79 1.78 0.99
CA GLY A 403 0.75 2.48 1.75
C GLY A 403 -0.55 2.71 0.97
N VAL A 404 -1.70 2.45 1.59
CA VAL A 404 -3.04 2.80 1.06
C VAL A 404 -3.83 3.64 2.06
N GLU A 405 -4.38 4.76 1.59
CA GLU A 405 -5.32 5.57 2.34
C GLU A 405 -6.46 6.10 1.48
N ILE A 406 -7.64 6.30 2.08
CA ILE A 406 -8.82 6.84 1.38
C ILE A 406 -9.32 8.10 2.10
N GLY A 407 -9.61 9.13 1.30
CA GLY A 407 -10.12 10.40 1.81
C GLY A 407 -11.15 11.06 0.91
N ILE A 408 -11.97 11.95 1.47
CA ILE A 408 -12.86 12.80 0.69
C ILE A 408 -12.19 14.16 0.45
N VAL A 409 -11.85 14.46 -0.80
CA VAL A 409 -11.28 15.75 -1.22
C VAL A 409 -12.23 16.46 -2.17
N ASP A 410 -12.73 17.63 -1.76
CA ASP A 410 -13.67 18.44 -2.53
C ASP A 410 -14.88 17.63 -3.08
N GLY A 411 -15.39 16.71 -2.26
CA GLY A 411 -16.55 15.86 -2.58
C GLY A 411 -16.24 14.61 -3.41
N ARG A 412 -14.97 14.33 -3.70
CA ARG A 412 -14.53 13.10 -4.38
C ARG A 412 -13.88 12.14 -3.40
N MET A 413 -14.20 10.85 -3.52
CA MET A 413 -13.49 9.79 -2.84
C MET A 413 -12.18 9.51 -3.58
N VAL A 414 -11.08 9.80 -2.92
CA VAL A 414 -9.72 9.70 -3.46
C VAL A 414 -8.99 8.58 -2.74
N LEU A 415 -8.48 7.63 -3.51
CA LEU A 415 -7.48 6.66 -3.12
C LEU A 415 -6.10 7.30 -3.24
N PHE A 416 -5.32 7.26 -2.17
CA PHE A 416 -3.91 7.61 -2.13
C PHE A 416 -3.09 6.32 -2.01
N LEU A 417 -2.04 6.22 -2.82
CA LEU A 417 -1.16 5.07 -2.90
C LEU A 417 0.30 5.53 -2.72
N GLY A 418 0.90 5.17 -1.59
CA GLY A 418 2.32 5.36 -1.31
C GLY A 418 3.15 4.40 -2.15
N LEU A 419 4.25 4.90 -2.71
CA LEU A 419 5.16 4.12 -3.55
C LEU A 419 6.54 4.11 -2.89
N GLU A 420 6.81 3.10 -2.06
CA GLU A 420 7.98 3.00 -1.17
C GLU A 420 9.27 3.21 -1.97
N ARG A 421 9.50 2.42 -3.01
CA ARG A 421 10.75 2.47 -3.80
C ARG A 421 10.64 3.22 -5.11
N SER A 422 9.83 4.28 -5.13
CA SER A 422 9.72 5.19 -6.26
C SER A 422 10.68 6.38 -6.18
N ASN A 423 11.87 6.20 -5.58
CA ASN A 423 12.66 7.28 -4.99
C ASN A 423 13.92 7.68 -5.76
N GLY A 424 13.94 7.44 -7.08
CA GLY A 424 15.11 7.51 -7.96
C GLY A 424 16.07 8.67 -7.66
N SER A 425 15.76 9.89 -8.12
CA SER A 425 16.61 11.07 -7.87
C SER A 425 16.37 11.69 -6.50
N SER A 426 16.20 10.86 -5.46
CA SER A 426 15.75 11.26 -4.12
C SER A 426 14.36 11.92 -4.11
N LEU A 427 13.49 11.49 -5.02
CA LEU A 427 12.11 11.95 -5.12
C LEU A 427 11.21 10.74 -5.11
N GLY A 428 10.46 10.50 -4.04
CA GLY A 428 9.40 9.50 -4.03
C GLY A 428 8.02 10.12 -4.20
N SER A 429 7.02 9.25 -4.21
CA SER A 429 5.73 9.54 -4.82
C SER A 429 4.56 8.97 -4.06
N VAL A 430 3.47 9.74 -3.99
CA VAL A 430 2.12 9.25 -3.67
C VAL A 430 1.23 9.48 -4.87
N LEU A 431 0.64 8.43 -5.44
CA LEU A 431 -0.32 8.54 -6.53
C LEU A 431 -1.74 8.71 -5.96
N ALA A 432 -2.58 9.47 -6.66
CA ALA A 432 -3.97 9.67 -6.29
C ALA A 432 -4.92 9.24 -7.41
N PHE A 433 -5.99 8.53 -7.06
CA PHE A 433 -7.03 8.05 -7.98
C PHE A 433 -8.42 8.38 -7.45
N ASP A 434 -9.31 8.85 -8.32
CA ASP A 434 -10.72 9.03 -8.02
C ASP A 434 -11.45 7.69 -8.12
N ILE A 435 -12.08 7.28 -7.02
CA ILE A 435 -12.88 6.05 -6.90
C ILE A 435 -14.35 6.33 -6.56
N THR A 436 -14.79 7.59 -6.66
CA THR A 436 -16.14 8.04 -6.26
C THR A 436 -17.25 7.18 -6.89
N ASP A 437 -17.17 6.96 -8.20
CA ASP A 437 -18.20 6.26 -8.98
C ASP A 437 -17.92 4.75 -9.14
N PHE A 438 -17.00 4.18 -8.36
CA PHE A 438 -16.68 2.76 -8.45
C PHE A 438 -17.93 1.89 -8.20
N GLY A 439 -18.04 0.77 -8.92
CA GLY A 439 -19.25 -0.07 -8.90
C GLY A 439 -20.37 0.35 -9.86
N LEU A 440 -20.27 1.52 -10.52
CA LEU A 440 -21.17 1.92 -11.62
C LEU A 440 -20.60 1.61 -13.02
N GLY A 441 -19.65 0.66 -13.10
CA GLY A 441 -18.89 0.38 -14.33
C GLY A 441 -17.85 1.44 -14.67
N VAL A 442 -17.49 2.31 -13.70
CA VAL A 442 -16.45 3.33 -13.84
C VAL A 442 -15.19 2.84 -13.13
N ALA A 443 -14.11 2.66 -13.89
CA ALA A 443 -12.80 2.35 -13.33
C ALA A 443 -12.21 3.56 -12.58
N PRO A 444 -11.31 3.34 -11.60
CA PRO A 444 -10.55 4.40 -10.94
C PRO A 444 -9.87 5.33 -11.94
N LYS A 445 -9.89 6.64 -11.68
CA LYS A 445 -9.33 7.65 -12.58
C LYS A 445 -8.14 8.34 -11.92
N TYR A 446 -6.97 8.27 -12.52
CA TYR A 446 -5.78 8.95 -12.02
C TYR A 446 -6.01 10.45 -11.87
N LEU A 447 -5.80 11.03 -10.69
CA LEU A 447 -5.98 12.46 -10.42
C LEU A 447 -4.66 13.24 -10.44
N GLY A 448 -3.53 12.58 -10.24
CA GLY A 448 -2.22 13.21 -10.12
C GLY A 448 -1.35 12.49 -9.10
N ALA A 449 -0.19 13.07 -8.84
CA ALA A 449 0.75 12.57 -7.84
C ALA A 449 1.25 13.71 -6.96
N ILE A 450 1.65 13.37 -5.74
CA ILE A 450 2.56 14.15 -4.92
C ILE A 450 3.94 13.56 -5.16
N VAL A 451 4.88 14.38 -5.64
CA VAL A 451 6.28 13.96 -5.87
C VAL A 451 7.16 14.97 -5.15
N SER A 452 8.01 14.50 -4.24
CA SER A 452 8.78 15.37 -3.35
C SER A 452 10.05 14.68 -2.86
N ASP A 453 11.04 15.49 -2.49
CA ASP A 453 12.25 15.09 -1.75
C ASP A 453 12.00 14.83 -0.24
N LEU A 454 10.79 15.10 0.23
CA LEU A 454 10.32 14.77 1.57
C LEU A 454 9.75 13.35 1.67
N LEU A 455 9.62 12.68 0.52
CA LEU A 455 9.01 11.37 0.34
C LEU A 455 10.09 10.43 -0.18
N GLY A 456 11.10 10.08 0.61
CA GLY A 456 12.08 9.06 0.23
C GLY A 456 11.41 7.71 0.06
N ARG A 457 10.80 7.17 1.12
CA ARG A 457 10.04 5.91 1.12
C ARG A 457 8.73 6.10 1.88
N PRO A 458 7.65 6.50 1.18
CA PRO A 458 6.35 6.71 1.78
C PRO A 458 5.74 5.40 2.31
N GLU A 459 5.82 5.22 3.61
CA GLU A 459 5.37 4.01 4.32
C GLU A 459 3.86 4.14 4.67
N GLY A 460 3.56 4.81 5.78
CA GLY A 460 2.22 5.03 6.27
C GLY A 460 1.60 6.35 5.81
N LEU A 461 0.30 6.30 5.56
CA LEU A 461 -0.52 7.43 5.11
C LEU A 461 -1.67 7.67 6.09
N SER A 462 -1.94 8.95 6.43
CA SER A 462 -3.14 9.33 7.18
C SER A 462 -3.85 10.51 6.54
N PHE A 463 -5.07 10.27 6.06
CA PHE A 463 -5.93 11.31 5.52
C PHE A 463 -6.76 11.94 6.64
N PHE A 464 -6.88 13.27 6.63
CA PHE A 464 -7.75 13.96 7.56
C PHE A 464 -8.31 15.27 7.01
N THR A 465 -9.34 15.77 7.67
CA THR A 465 -9.89 17.10 7.40
C THR A 465 -9.75 18.00 8.62
N ARG A 466 -9.29 19.22 8.41
CA ARG A 466 -9.16 20.25 9.46
C ARG A 466 -9.61 21.60 8.91
N ASP A 467 -10.44 22.31 9.66
CA ASP A 467 -11.00 23.62 9.26
C ASP A 467 -11.65 23.62 7.86
N GLY A 468 -12.31 22.51 7.49
CA GLY A 468 -12.95 22.33 6.18
C GLY A 468 -11.99 22.12 5.00
N LYS A 469 -10.71 21.86 5.26
CA LYS A 469 -9.69 21.54 4.25
C LYS A 469 -9.22 20.10 4.40
N SER A 470 -8.83 19.49 3.29
CA SER A 470 -8.32 18.12 3.23
C SER A 470 -6.80 18.10 3.33
N PHE A 471 -6.27 17.14 4.08
CA PHE A 471 -4.84 16.95 4.29
C PHE A 471 -4.48 15.47 4.16
N LEU A 472 -3.25 15.22 3.73
CA LEU A 472 -2.62 13.91 3.78
C LEU A 472 -1.31 14.05 4.56
N ALA A 473 -1.22 13.38 5.70
CA ALA A 473 0.04 13.12 6.38
C ALA A 473 0.69 11.88 5.76
N VAL A 474 1.98 11.97 5.49
CA VAL A 474 2.80 10.90 4.93
C VAL A 474 4.02 10.76 5.82
N ALA A 475 4.19 9.59 6.40
CA ALA A 475 5.40 9.22 7.11
C ALA A 475 6.38 8.58 6.13
N ASP A 476 7.67 8.83 6.35
CA ASP A 476 8.73 8.44 5.44
C ASP A 476 9.84 7.66 6.13
N GLU A 477 10.05 6.42 5.69
CA GLU A 477 10.99 5.47 6.31
C GLU A 477 12.44 5.88 6.05
N GLU A 478 12.75 6.41 4.87
CA GLU A 478 14.13 6.72 4.47
C GLU A 478 14.63 8.07 5.00
N THR A 479 13.75 9.07 5.09
CA THR A 479 14.13 10.42 5.52
C THR A 479 13.76 10.73 6.97
N GLY A 480 13.00 9.84 7.63
CA GLY A 480 12.47 10.05 8.98
C GLY A 480 11.49 11.21 9.09
N ASN A 481 10.91 11.65 7.96
CA ASN A 481 10.02 12.79 7.90
C ASN A 481 8.56 12.39 8.13
N LEU A 482 7.82 13.29 8.78
CA LEU A 482 6.38 13.41 8.60
C LEU A 482 6.10 14.64 7.73
N ALA A 483 5.57 14.44 6.52
CA ALA A 483 5.12 15.50 5.63
C ALA A 483 3.59 15.63 5.62
N ILE A 484 3.05 16.84 5.75
CA ILE A 484 1.61 17.12 5.73
C ILE A 484 1.29 17.99 4.51
N TYR A 485 0.52 17.45 3.58
CA TYR A 485 0.12 18.10 2.34
C TYR A 485 -1.32 18.61 2.45
N ALA A 486 -1.55 19.89 2.17
CA ALA A 486 -2.89 20.44 2.00
C ALA A 486 -3.39 20.19 0.57
N LEU A 487 -4.55 19.58 0.43
CA LEU A 487 -5.04 19.03 -0.84
C LEU A 487 -6.32 19.70 -1.33
N ASN A 488 -6.44 19.79 -2.65
CA ASN A 488 -7.69 20.08 -3.36
C ASN A 488 -7.79 19.23 -4.61
N VAL A 489 -9.01 19.02 -5.09
CA VAL A 489 -9.27 18.53 -6.45
C VAL A 489 -9.98 19.62 -7.24
N VAL A 490 -9.32 20.10 -8.30
CA VAL A 490 -9.88 21.13 -9.18
C VAL A 490 -10.33 20.51 -10.48
N SER A 491 -11.41 21.04 -11.06
CA SER A 491 -11.74 20.69 -12.44
C SER A 491 -10.62 21.19 -13.36
N GLU A 492 -10.05 20.33 -14.20
CA GLU A 492 -9.13 20.77 -15.24
C GLU A 492 -9.92 21.71 -16.17
N PRO A 493 -9.51 22.98 -16.35
CA PRO A 493 -10.19 23.87 -17.28
C PRO A 493 -10.09 23.22 -18.66
N ALA A 494 -11.24 22.88 -19.26
CA ALA A 494 -11.30 22.34 -20.60
C ALA A 494 -10.55 23.29 -21.55
N VAL A 495 -9.33 22.92 -21.92
CA VAL A 495 -8.47 23.70 -22.83
C VAL A 495 -9.17 23.93 -24.19
N MET A 496 -10.25 23.21 -24.49
CA MET A 496 -11.12 23.45 -25.64
C MET A 496 -11.84 24.82 -25.65
N GLY A 497 -12.11 25.44 -24.49
CA GLY A 497 -12.80 26.74 -24.43
C GLY A 497 -11.93 27.91 -24.91
N LEU A 498 -10.62 27.86 -24.65
CA LEU A 498 -9.68 28.92 -25.00
C LEU A 498 -9.21 28.82 -26.47
N PHE A 499 -9.09 27.61 -27.02
CA PHE A 499 -8.84 27.44 -28.46
C PHE A 499 -10.05 27.83 -29.33
N GLY A 500 -11.28 27.58 -28.86
CA GLY A 500 -12.50 28.00 -29.56
C GLY A 500 -12.66 29.52 -29.64
N LEU A 501 -12.35 30.25 -28.57
CA LEU A 501 -12.35 31.71 -28.55
C LEU A 501 -11.19 32.30 -29.37
N GLY A 502 -10.01 31.66 -29.35
CA GLY A 502 -8.87 32.02 -30.20
C GLY A 502 -9.16 31.86 -31.69
N LEU A 503 -9.79 30.75 -32.12
CA LEU A 503 -10.18 30.53 -33.51
C LEU A 503 -11.29 31.49 -33.96
N ALA A 504 -12.30 31.75 -33.11
CA ALA A 504 -13.34 32.73 -33.40
C ALA A 504 -12.78 34.15 -33.56
N GLY A 505 -11.80 34.53 -32.73
CA GLY A 505 -11.06 35.80 -32.84
C GLY A 505 -10.27 35.93 -34.15
N VAL A 506 -9.59 34.86 -34.58
CA VAL A 506 -8.82 34.83 -35.83
C VAL A 506 -9.72 34.85 -37.07
N VAL A 507 -10.87 34.17 -37.03
CA VAL A 507 -11.88 34.20 -38.12
C VAL A 507 -12.58 35.56 -38.21
N ALA A 508 -12.89 36.20 -37.06
CA ALA A 508 -13.44 37.55 -37.03
C ALA A 508 -12.45 38.61 -37.54
N MET A 509 -11.16 38.49 -37.22
CA MET A 509 -10.11 39.37 -37.75
C MET A 509 -9.88 39.16 -39.26
N ARG A 510 -9.97 37.93 -39.76
CA ARG A 510 -9.89 37.65 -41.22
C ARG A 510 -11.09 38.19 -41.99
N ARG A 511 -12.31 38.15 -41.42
CA ARG A 511 -13.50 38.77 -42.04
C ARG A 511 -13.40 40.31 -42.07
N ARG A 512 -12.94 40.96 -41.00
CA ARG A 512 -12.74 42.43 -40.97
C ARG A 512 -11.70 42.93 -41.96
N ARG A 513 -10.62 42.17 -42.21
CA ARG A 513 -9.59 42.53 -43.20
C ARG A 513 -10.06 42.37 -44.66
N ARG A 514 -11.01 41.48 -44.96
CA ARG A 514 -11.59 41.36 -46.31
C ARG A 514 -12.58 42.49 -46.64
N THR A 515 -13.34 43.00 -45.67
CA THR A 515 -14.26 44.13 -45.90
C THR A 515 -13.57 45.49 -46.07
N LYS A 516 -12.33 45.66 -45.60
CA LYS A 516 -11.54 46.89 -45.81
C LYS A 516 -10.76 46.93 -47.14
N ALA A 517 -10.74 45.84 -47.90
CA ALA A 517 -10.04 45.75 -49.18
C ALA A 517 -10.98 45.92 -50.39
N ILE A 518 -12.27 46.23 -50.16
CA ILE A 518 -13.30 46.42 -51.20
C ILE A 518 -14.07 47.75 -50.97
N SER A 519 -13.44 48.74 -50.33
CA SER A 519 -13.98 50.10 -50.19
C SER A 519 -13.00 51.13 -50.71
#